data_AF-A0AAD5H5N9-F1
#
_entry.id   AF-A0AAD5H5N9-F1
#
_cell.length_a   1.000
_cell.length_b   1.000
_cell.length_c   1.000
_cell.angle_alpha   90.00
_cell.angle_beta   90.00
_cell.angle_gamma   90.00
#
_symmetry.space_group_name_H-M   'P 1'
#
loop_
_entity.id
_entity.type
_entity.pdbx_description
1 polymer ?
#
loop_
_entity_poly.entity_id
_entity_poly.type
_entity_poly.pdbx_seq_one_letter_code
_entity_poly.pdbx_strand_id
1 'polypeptide(L)'
;MLTTLQRAVQKGRLWSSLLPYLAPIAPARTSVWRPKLPIQLRQRAQGASGTSAGAAAAAAAARLHGATAHQAAAPPSDGPVVVVALGGNALLKRGEPLTMEVQQHNAKGAAAAIKQLVDAGFRVCVTHGNGPQVGMLALQDPQARLEVLDAETEGQLGYILELELNNALRGREVAALLTQVVVDPADPAFSSPTKQVGPHYSKEEAEAYAAEKGWAVAPDGDTFRRVVASPLPRDIVEARAVQVLLQAGILVVCCGGGGIPVAVDAASGERYGVEAVVDKDEASALLGCKLKADWLLLLTDAEAIYDPAGWPQERRPIASPVRCSELQGRSFASGSMAPKVAAACRFVTATGGKAAVGNMSDALAILQGRAGTTIVAG
;
A
#
# COMPACT_ATOMS: atom_id res chain seq x y z
N MET A 1 -17.40 42.74 18.88
CA MET A 1 -18.08 41.44 19.12
C MET A 1 -17.06 40.30 19.20
N LEU A 2 -16.14 40.41 20.14
CA LEU A 2 -15.13 39.39 20.44
C LEU A 2 -14.59 39.76 21.82
N THR A 3 -15.46 39.65 22.85
CA THR A 3 -15.11 39.87 24.28
C THR A 3 -16.24 39.57 25.29
N THR A 4 -17.29 38.81 24.94
CA THR A 4 -18.40 38.53 25.89
C THR A 4 -18.78 37.05 26.01
N LEU A 5 -18.06 36.16 25.32
CA LEU A 5 -18.29 34.70 25.34
C LEU A 5 -17.17 33.91 26.06
N GLN A 6 -16.38 34.60 26.88
CA GLN A 6 -15.29 33.98 27.66
C GLN A 6 -15.45 34.12 29.19
N ARG A 7 -16.62 34.56 29.69
CA ARG A 7 -16.88 34.67 31.15
C ARG A 7 -18.09 33.91 31.69
N ALA A 8 -18.81 33.15 30.87
CA ALA A 8 -20.00 32.40 31.33
C ALA A 8 -19.74 30.92 31.68
N VAL A 9 -18.56 30.36 31.39
CA VAL A 9 -18.23 28.95 31.69
C VAL A 9 -17.65 28.76 33.10
N GLN A 10 -17.43 29.83 33.88
CA GLN A 10 -16.65 29.73 35.13
C GLN A 10 -17.44 29.73 36.45
N LYS A 11 -18.78 29.65 36.46
CA LYS A 11 -19.53 29.47 37.71
C LYS A 11 -20.72 28.54 37.49
N GLY A 12 -20.52 27.26 37.80
CA GLY A 12 -21.58 26.26 37.78
C GLY A 12 -22.76 26.68 38.65
N ARG A 13 -23.91 26.82 38.00
CA ARG A 13 -25.29 26.79 38.54
C ARG A 13 -26.23 27.14 37.39
N LEU A 14 -26.92 26.13 36.85
CA LEU A 14 -28.24 26.17 36.19
C LEU A 14 -28.39 24.94 35.28
N TRP A 15 -28.65 23.79 35.88
CA TRP A 15 -29.20 22.61 35.21
C TRP A 15 -30.47 22.18 35.94
N SER A 16 -31.50 23.02 35.92
CA SER A 16 -32.78 22.70 36.58
C SER A 16 -34.04 23.09 35.78
N SER A 17 -33.95 23.28 34.46
CA SER A 17 -35.11 23.72 33.67
C SER A 17 -35.38 22.96 32.36
N LEU A 18 -34.86 21.74 32.19
CA LEU A 18 -35.22 20.87 31.04
C LEU A 18 -35.60 19.43 31.42
N LEU A 19 -35.96 19.19 32.68
CA LEU A 19 -36.34 17.86 33.19
C LEU A 19 -37.69 17.23 32.73
N PRO A 20 -38.60 17.85 31.93
CA PRO A 20 -39.83 17.14 31.55
C PRO A 20 -39.77 16.21 30.32
N TYR A 21 -38.66 16.13 29.57
CA TYR A 21 -38.63 15.38 28.28
C TYR A 21 -37.76 14.12 28.26
N LEU A 22 -37.30 13.61 29.41
CA LEU A 22 -36.55 12.34 29.48
C LEU A 22 -37.39 11.26 30.17
N ALA A 23 -37.92 10.34 29.36
CA ALA A 23 -38.48 9.07 29.84
C ALA A 23 -37.39 8.22 30.53
N PRO A 24 -37.75 7.38 31.52
CA PRO A 24 -36.78 6.67 32.34
C PRO A 24 -36.17 5.47 31.59
N ILE A 25 -34.87 5.50 31.32
CA ILE A 25 -34.10 4.29 30.99
C ILE A 25 -33.68 3.65 32.32
N ALA A 26 -34.25 2.49 32.63
CA ALA A 26 -33.85 1.64 33.75
C ALA A 26 -32.38 1.19 33.62
N PRO A 27 -31.64 0.96 34.72
CA PRO A 27 -30.22 0.62 34.66
C PRO A 27 -30.04 -0.80 34.11
N ALA A 28 -29.51 -0.91 32.89
CA ALA A 28 -29.00 -2.18 32.39
C ALA A 28 -27.77 -2.59 33.22
N ARG A 29 -27.86 -3.76 33.85
CA ARG A 29 -26.78 -4.40 34.60
C ARG A 29 -25.51 -4.47 33.75
N THR A 30 -24.42 -3.95 34.27
CA THR A 30 -23.07 -4.15 33.73
C THR A 30 -22.66 -5.62 33.91
N SER A 31 -22.93 -6.46 32.92
CA SER A 31 -22.28 -7.76 32.81
C SER A 31 -20.85 -7.56 32.33
N VAL A 32 -19.90 -7.61 33.25
CA VAL A 32 -18.48 -7.78 32.94
C VAL A 32 -18.32 -9.05 32.12
N TRP A 33 -17.93 -8.93 30.86
CA TRP A 33 -17.60 -10.07 30.01
C TRP A 33 -16.32 -10.72 30.56
N ARG A 34 -16.46 -11.87 31.22
CA ARG A 34 -15.32 -12.72 31.62
C ARG A 34 -15.10 -13.77 30.52
N PRO A 35 -13.90 -13.90 29.93
CA PRO A 35 -13.64 -14.98 29.00
C PRO A 35 -13.75 -16.31 29.76
N LYS A 36 -14.58 -17.24 29.26
CA LYS A 36 -14.59 -18.62 29.74
C LYS A 36 -13.33 -19.31 29.21
N LEU A 37 -12.40 -19.63 30.10
CA LEU A 37 -11.27 -20.52 29.81
C LEU A 37 -11.77 -21.86 29.22
N PRO A 38 -11.03 -22.48 28.27
CA PRO A 38 -11.36 -23.79 27.72
C PRO A 38 -11.48 -24.87 28.81
N ILE A 39 -12.41 -25.80 28.62
CA ILE A 39 -12.81 -26.83 29.58
C ILE A 39 -11.67 -27.76 30.02
N GLN A 40 -10.53 -27.81 29.31
CA GLN A 40 -9.37 -28.62 29.67
C GLN A 40 -8.49 -28.05 30.81
N LEU A 41 -8.76 -26.85 31.32
CA LEU A 41 -8.03 -26.28 32.48
C LEU A 41 -8.81 -26.30 33.81
N ARG A 42 -10.04 -26.85 33.84
CA ARG A 42 -10.86 -26.91 35.06
C ARG A 42 -10.47 -28.01 36.05
N GLN A 43 -9.61 -28.96 35.68
CA GLN A 43 -9.21 -30.07 36.56
C GLN A 43 -7.81 -29.94 37.19
N ARG A 44 -7.11 -28.80 37.01
CA ARG A 44 -5.81 -28.54 37.69
C ARG A 44 -5.85 -27.42 38.72
N ALA A 45 -7.02 -26.85 39.02
CA ALA A 45 -7.19 -25.73 39.96
C ALA A 45 -7.91 -26.10 41.27
N GLN A 46 -7.80 -27.36 41.73
CA GLN A 46 -8.23 -27.76 43.08
C GLN A 46 -7.06 -28.09 44.01
N GLY A 47 -5.84 -27.70 43.66
CA GLY A 47 -4.65 -27.95 44.49
C GLY A 47 -3.58 -26.89 44.33
N ALA A 48 -3.88 -25.64 44.69
CA ALA A 48 -2.86 -24.63 44.95
C ALA A 48 -3.47 -23.49 45.77
N SER A 49 -3.42 -23.62 47.09
CA SER A 49 -3.41 -22.46 47.99
C SER A 49 -2.14 -21.67 47.69
N GLY A 50 -2.27 -20.36 47.43
CA GLY A 50 -1.08 -19.52 47.28
C GLY A 50 -1.32 -18.24 46.51
N THR A 51 -0.87 -17.16 47.11
CA THR A 51 -0.72 -15.79 46.62
C THR A 51 -0.01 -15.63 45.26
N SER A 52 0.40 -16.72 44.58
CA SER A 52 1.11 -16.72 43.31
C SER A 52 0.22 -16.65 42.07
N ALA A 53 -1.03 -17.14 42.12
CA ALA A 53 -1.94 -17.13 40.97
C ALA A 53 -2.49 -15.73 40.66
N GLY A 54 -2.75 -14.92 41.69
CA GLY A 54 -3.15 -13.52 41.56
C GLY A 54 -2.02 -12.63 41.02
N ALA A 55 -0.78 -12.87 41.46
CA ALA A 55 0.40 -12.18 40.96
C ALA A 55 0.71 -12.55 39.51
N ALA A 56 0.54 -13.81 39.10
CA ALA A 56 0.72 -14.25 37.72
C ALA A 56 -0.36 -13.70 36.78
N ALA A 57 -1.63 -13.64 37.22
CA ALA A 57 -2.72 -13.04 36.46
C ALA A 57 -2.61 -11.51 36.38
N ALA A 58 -2.17 -10.85 37.45
CA ALA A 58 -1.88 -9.41 37.46
C ALA A 58 -0.63 -9.10 36.63
N ALA A 59 0.40 -9.95 36.61
CA ALA A 59 1.56 -9.82 35.73
C ALA A 59 1.21 -10.10 34.27
N ALA A 60 0.28 -11.02 33.98
CA ALA A 60 -0.26 -11.25 32.63
C ALA A 60 -1.15 -10.09 32.18
N ALA A 61 -2.00 -9.56 33.06
CA ALA A 61 -2.82 -8.38 32.82
C ALA A 61 -1.99 -7.10 32.70
N ALA A 62 -0.88 -6.99 33.45
CA ALA A 62 0.12 -5.93 33.33
C ALA A 62 1.09 -6.16 32.15
N ARG A 63 1.20 -7.37 31.61
CA ARG A 63 1.82 -7.61 30.28
C ARG A 63 0.86 -7.23 29.15
N LEU A 64 -0.45 -7.32 29.37
CA LEU A 64 -1.50 -6.91 28.44
C LEU A 64 -1.80 -5.39 28.50
N HIS A 65 -1.70 -4.76 29.68
CA HIS A 65 -1.90 -3.31 29.89
C HIS A 65 -0.60 -2.51 30.05
N GLY A 66 0.52 -3.20 30.26
CA GLY A 66 1.88 -2.67 30.34
C GLY A 66 2.75 -3.20 29.21
N ALA A 67 2.17 -3.34 28.01
CA ALA A 67 2.88 -2.89 26.81
C ALA A 67 3.05 -1.37 26.95
N THR A 68 3.91 -0.98 27.89
CA THR A 68 4.43 0.36 28.04
C THR A 68 4.78 0.85 26.66
N ALA A 69 4.18 1.98 26.27
CA ALA A 69 4.54 2.80 25.12
C ALA A 69 5.98 2.45 24.69
N HIS A 70 6.08 1.69 23.61
CA HIS A 70 7.37 1.44 23.00
C HIS A 70 7.83 2.81 22.49
N GLN A 71 8.58 3.55 23.31
CA GLN A 71 9.45 4.59 22.82
C GLN A 71 10.58 3.88 22.07
N ALA A 72 10.30 3.33 20.89
CA ALA A 72 11.32 3.40 19.87
C ALA A 72 11.56 4.89 19.67
N ALA A 73 12.83 5.33 19.71
CA ALA A 73 13.16 6.72 19.42
C ALA A 73 12.41 7.13 18.15
N ALA A 74 11.56 8.16 18.27
CA ALA A 74 10.87 8.72 17.12
C ALA A 74 11.95 8.98 16.07
N PRO A 75 11.79 8.49 14.82
CA PRO A 75 12.75 8.80 13.78
C PRO A 75 12.89 10.32 13.70
N PRO A 76 14.09 10.85 13.44
CA PRO A 76 14.26 12.30 13.31
C PRO A 76 13.22 12.82 12.31
N SER A 77 12.46 13.83 12.71
CA SER A 77 11.38 14.45 11.90
C SER A 77 11.86 14.95 10.54
N ASP A 78 13.18 15.01 10.34
CA ASP A 78 13.85 15.66 9.22
C ASP A 78 14.58 14.65 8.31
N GLY A 79 14.39 13.35 8.52
CA GLY A 79 14.96 12.31 7.64
C GLY A 79 14.42 12.40 6.20
N PRO A 80 15.20 11.95 5.19
CA PRO A 80 14.76 11.96 3.80
C PRO A 80 13.54 11.07 3.59
N VAL A 81 12.61 11.51 2.74
CA VAL A 81 11.41 10.74 2.37
C VAL A 81 11.75 9.82 1.21
N VAL A 82 11.40 8.55 1.36
CA VAL A 82 11.44 7.56 0.27
C VAL A 82 10.05 6.98 0.05
N VAL A 83 9.59 7.04 -1.19
CA VAL A 83 8.44 6.25 -1.66
C VAL A 83 8.98 4.94 -2.23
N VAL A 84 8.57 3.82 -1.63
CA VAL A 84 8.98 2.47 -2.03
C VAL A 84 7.82 1.81 -2.75
N ALA A 85 7.99 1.50 -4.03
CA ALA A 85 7.03 0.77 -4.85
C ALA A 85 7.38 -0.72 -4.88
N LEU A 86 6.58 -1.53 -4.19
CA LEU A 86 6.76 -2.97 -4.13
C LEU A 86 6.27 -3.65 -5.42
N GLY A 87 7.18 -4.39 -6.07
CA GLY A 87 6.97 -5.28 -7.21
C GLY A 87 5.88 -6.33 -6.98
N GLY A 88 5.38 -6.96 -8.05
CA GLY A 88 4.49 -8.13 -7.91
C GLY A 88 5.18 -9.25 -7.11
N ASN A 89 6.48 -9.43 -7.35
CA ASN A 89 7.34 -10.39 -6.66
C ASN A 89 7.56 -10.11 -5.16
N ALA A 90 7.23 -8.91 -4.67
CA ALA A 90 7.35 -8.59 -3.25
C ALA A 90 6.28 -9.29 -2.41
N LEU A 91 5.12 -9.60 -3.01
CA LEU A 91 3.99 -10.23 -2.33
C LEU A 91 3.69 -11.61 -2.94
N LEU A 92 3.96 -11.82 -4.22
CA LEU A 92 3.79 -13.12 -4.88
C LEU A 92 4.84 -13.30 -5.98
N LYS A 93 5.79 -14.23 -5.80
CA LYS A 93 6.81 -14.50 -6.81
C LYS A 93 6.24 -15.34 -7.96
N ARG A 94 6.88 -15.25 -9.12
CA ARG A 94 6.51 -16.06 -10.29
C ARG A 94 6.49 -17.55 -9.96
N GLY A 95 5.35 -18.19 -10.22
CA GLY A 95 5.13 -19.62 -10.01
C GLY A 95 4.72 -20.02 -8.59
N GLU A 96 4.69 -19.09 -7.63
CA GLU A 96 4.14 -19.37 -6.30
C GLU A 96 2.61 -19.42 -6.35
N PRO A 97 1.97 -20.29 -5.55
CA PRO A 97 0.51 -20.32 -5.46
C PRO A 97 0.00 -19.06 -4.74
N LEU A 98 -1.12 -18.51 -5.22
CA LEU A 98 -1.76 -17.35 -4.62
C LEU A 98 -2.50 -17.75 -3.32
N THR A 99 -1.75 -18.07 -2.26
CA THR A 99 -2.29 -18.34 -0.92
C THR A 99 -1.93 -17.22 0.05
N MET A 100 -2.65 -17.15 1.17
CA MET A 100 -2.38 -16.14 2.20
C MET A 100 -1.04 -16.37 2.89
N GLU A 101 -0.66 -17.63 3.11
CA GLU A 101 0.59 -18.02 3.77
C GLU A 101 1.81 -17.60 2.94
N VAL A 102 1.75 -17.79 1.62
CA VAL A 102 2.79 -17.34 0.69
C VAL A 102 2.92 -15.82 0.71
N GLN A 103 1.78 -15.11 0.63
CA GLN A 103 1.77 -13.65 0.64
C GLN A 103 2.31 -13.07 1.94
N GLN A 104 1.94 -13.64 3.09
CA GLN A 104 2.51 -13.28 4.40
C GLN A 104 4.01 -13.56 4.48
N HIS A 105 4.46 -14.72 4.00
CA HIS A 105 5.88 -15.06 3.98
C HIS A 105 6.70 -14.04 3.15
N ASN A 106 6.19 -13.66 1.98
CA ASN A 106 6.86 -12.67 1.13
C ASN A 106 6.81 -11.26 1.73
N ALA A 107 5.67 -10.86 2.31
CA ALA A 107 5.52 -9.59 3.01
C ALA A 107 6.49 -9.46 4.20
N LYS A 108 6.81 -10.55 4.88
CA LYS A 108 7.86 -10.57 5.92
C LYS A 108 9.25 -10.24 5.36
N GLY A 109 9.56 -10.72 4.17
CA GLY A 109 10.78 -10.36 3.43
C GLY A 109 10.81 -8.88 3.07
N ALA A 110 9.69 -8.34 2.56
CA ALA A 110 9.54 -6.92 2.27
C ALA A 110 9.70 -6.05 3.54
N ALA A 111 9.08 -6.46 4.65
CA ALA A 111 9.18 -5.78 5.93
C ALA A 111 10.63 -5.74 6.46
N ALA A 112 11.41 -6.81 6.27
CA ALA A 112 12.83 -6.83 6.63
C ALA A 112 13.65 -5.83 5.80
N ALA A 113 13.40 -5.73 4.49
CA ALA A 113 14.08 -4.76 3.63
C ALA A 113 13.69 -3.32 3.99
N ILE A 114 12.40 -3.06 4.20
CA ILE A 114 11.89 -1.75 4.62
C ILE A 114 12.48 -1.36 5.98
N LYS A 115 12.59 -2.29 6.92
CA LYS A 115 13.22 -2.04 8.23
C LYS A 115 14.62 -1.45 8.09
N GLN A 116 15.44 -1.97 7.17
CA GLN A 116 16.79 -1.45 6.94
C GLN A 116 16.77 0.02 6.50
N LEU A 117 15.79 0.43 5.70
CA LEU A 117 15.61 1.82 5.31
C LEU A 117 15.23 2.70 6.50
N VAL A 118 14.26 2.25 7.31
CA VAL A 118 13.85 3.04 8.47
C VAL A 118 14.97 3.14 9.51
N ASP A 119 15.74 2.07 9.73
CA ASP A 119 16.92 2.08 10.60
C ASP A 119 18.04 3.00 10.08
N ALA A 120 18.13 3.18 8.76
CA ALA A 120 19.03 4.14 8.12
C ALA A 120 18.52 5.59 8.18
N GLY A 121 17.37 5.85 8.83
CA GLY A 121 16.85 7.19 9.07
C GLY A 121 15.88 7.72 8.02
N PHE A 122 15.43 6.88 7.08
CA PHE A 122 14.44 7.29 6.07
C PHE A 122 13.02 7.33 6.65
N ARG A 123 12.24 8.32 6.21
CA ARG A 123 10.77 8.32 6.35
C ARG A 123 10.18 7.58 5.16
N VAL A 124 9.55 6.45 5.42
CA VAL A 124 9.16 5.50 4.36
C VAL A 124 7.66 5.58 4.11
N CYS A 125 7.29 5.72 2.84
CA CYS A 125 5.95 5.43 2.34
C CYS A 125 6.02 4.23 1.41
N VAL A 126 5.15 3.26 1.61
CA VAL A 126 5.11 2.01 0.85
C VAL A 126 3.88 2.01 -0.04
N THR A 127 4.08 1.66 -1.29
CA THR A 127 3.04 1.36 -2.28
C THR A 127 3.28 -0.05 -2.81
N HIS A 128 2.28 -0.69 -3.40
CA HIS A 128 2.43 -2.05 -3.91
C HIS A 128 1.53 -2.30 -5.13
N GLY A 129 1.84 -3.36 -5.87
CA GLY A 129 0.92 -3.87 -6.91
C GLY A 129 -0.10 -4.85 -6.33
N ASN A 130 -1.13 -5.13 -7.11
CA ASN A 130 -2.20 -6.09 -6.76
C ASN A 130 -2.61 -7.00 -7.95
N GLY A 131 -1.89 -6.97 -9.08
CA GLY A 131 -2.33 -7.60 -10.33
C GLY A 131 -2.80 -9.06 -10.24
N PRO A 132 -2.05 -9.96 -9.57
CA PRO A 132 -2.51 -11.33 -9.31
C PRO A 132 -3.76 -11.40 -8.42
N GLN A 133 -3.83 -10.57 -7.37
CA GLN A 133 -4.92 -10.55 -6.39
C GLN A 133 -6.22 -10.04 -7.01
N VAL A 134 -6.18 -8.88 -7.67
CA VAL A 134 -7.37 -8.26 -8.26
C VAL A 134 -7.94 -9.13 -9.36
N GLY A 135 -7.07 -9.76 -10.15
CA GLY A 135 -7.51 -10.67 -11.19
C GLY A 135 -8.06 -12.00 -10.68
N MET A 136 -7.64 -12.47 -9.51
CA MET A 136 -8.28 -13.62 -8.85
C MET A 136 -9.68 -13.26 -8.35
N LEU A 137 -9.86 -12.09 -7.72
CA LEU A 137 -11.19 -11.64 -7.29
C LEU A 137 -12.11 -11.43 -8.50
N ALA A 138 -11.60 -10.83 -9.58
CA ALA A 138 -12.35 -10.61 -10.81
C ALA A 138 -12.75 -11.91 -11.53
N LEU A 139 -12.07 -13.03 -11.23
CA LEU A 139 -12.47 -14.35 -11.69
C LEU A 139 -13.61 -14.94 -10.87
N GLN A 140 -13.62 -14.69 -9.56
CA GLN A 140 -14.63 -15.20 -8.64
C GLN A 140 -15.97 -14.48 -8.82
N ASP A 141 -15.92 -13.17 -9.01
CA ASP A 141 -17.08 -12.36 -9.36
C ASP A 141 -16.81 -11.54 -10.63
N PRO A 142 -17.20 -12.06 -11.80
CA PRO A 142 -17.03 -11.37 -13.06
C PRO A 142 -17.86 -10.10 -13.22
N GLN A 143 -18.90 -9.93 -12.39
CA GLN A 143 -19.79 -8.76 -12.40
C GLN A 143 -19.33 -7.69 -11.41
N ALA A 144 -18.36 -8.00 -10.55
CA ALA A 144 -17.79 -7.02 -9.64
C ALA A 144 -17.05 -5.93 -10.43
N ARG A 145 -17.32 -4.68 -10.04
CA ARG A 145 -16.68 -3.50 -10.59
C ARG A 145 -15.20 -3.48 -10.21
N LEU A 146 -14.34 -3.25 -11.18
CA LEU A 146 -12.90 -3.43 -11.00
C LEU A 146 -12.29 -2.55 -9.90
N GLU A 147 -12.74 -1.31 -9.76
CA GLU A 147 -12.26 -0.41 -8.71
C GLU A 147 -12.70 -0.81 -7.30
N VAL A 148 -13.83 -1.54 -7.17
CA VAL A 148 -14.23 -2.13 -5.88
C VAL A 148 -13.29 -3.27 -5.53
N LEU A 149 -12.94 -4.11 -6.51
CA LEU A 149 -11.95 -5.16 -6.32
C LEU A 149 -10.55 -4.59 -6.00
N ASP A 150 -10.16 -3.48 -6.62
CA ASP A 150 -8.95 -2.75 -6.24
C ASP A 150 -8.99 -2.34 -4.76
N ALA A 151 -10.11 -1.77 -4.29
CA ALA A 151 -10.28 -1.41 -2.87
C ALA A 151 -10.18 -2.63 -1.94
N GLU A 152 -10.77 -3.76 -2.31
CA GLU A 152 -10.67 -5.01 -1.55
C GLU A 152 -9.21 -5.49 -1.45
N THR A 153 -8.48 -5.49 -2.57
CA THR A 153 -7.08 -5.91 -2.59
C THR A 153 -6.15 -4.92 -1.88
N GLU A 154 -6.44 -3.63 -1.91
CA GLU A 154 -5.71 -2.62 -1.15
C GLU A 154 -5.88 -2.86 0.36
N GLY A 155 -7.10 -3.13 0.82
CA GLY A 155 -7.36 -3.52 2.21
C GLY A 155 -6.66 -4.83 2.59
N GLN A 156 -6.76 -5.86 1.75
CA GLN A 156 -6.15 -7.17 2.00
C GLN A 156 -4.61 -7.08 2.10
N LEU A 157 -3.96 -6.52 1.10
CA LEU A 157 -2.50 -6.45 1.03
C LEU A 157 -1.94 -5.39 1.99
N GLY A 158 -2.66 -4.29 2.19
CA GLY A 158 -2.38 -3.27 3.20
C GLY A 158 -2.33 -3.88 4.60
N TYR A 159 -3.32 -4.70 4.96
CA TYR A 159 -3.33 -5.43 6.23
C TYR A 159 -2.13 -6.37 6.39
N ILE A 160 -1.83 -7.18 5.38
CA ILE A 160 -0.70 -8.13 5.44
C ILE A 160 0.62 -7.39 5.64
N LEU A 161 0.85 -6.32 4.87
CA LEU A 161 2.05 -5.50 4.97
C LEU A 161 2.13 -4.79 6.31
N GLU A 162 1.03 -4.18 6.77
CA GLU A 162 0.96 -3.51 8.07
C GLU A 162 1.29 -4.47 9.22
N LEU A 163 0.75 -5.69 9.18
CA LEU A 163 1.03 -6.72 10.19
C LEU A 163 2.53 -7.06 10.24
N GLU A 164 3.14 -7.38 9.11
CA GLU A 164 4.55 -7.78 9.06
C GLU A 164 5.50 -6.62 9.34
N LEU A 165 5.14 -5.39 8.92
CA LEU A 165 5.90 -4.19 9.24
C LEU A 165 5.84 -3.87 10.73
N ASN A 166 4.66 -3.92 11.36
CA ASN A 166 4.54 -3.75 12.82
C ASN A 166 5.36 -4.79 13.60
N ASN A 167 5.39 -6.04 13.12
CA ASN A 167 6.20 -7.10 13.72
C ASN A 167 7.72 -6.82 13.59
N ALA A 168 8.17 -6.31 12.45
CA ALA A 168 9.57 -6.00 12.17
C ALA A 168 10.05 -4.69 12.82
N LEU A 169 9.17 -3.70 12.92
CA LEU A 169 9.44 -2.34 13.38
C LEU A 169 8.88 -2.07 14.78
N ARG A 170 9.09 -3.00 15.73
CA ARG A 170 8.56 -2.89 17.10
C ARG A 170 8.78 -1.49 17.68
N GLY A 171 7.66 -0.81 17.96
CA GLY A 171 7.65 0.55 18.50
C GLY A 171 7.56 1.68 17.49
N ARG A 172 7.43 1.39 16.19
CA ARG A 172 6.99 2.36 15.20
C ARG A 172 5.61 2.02 14.71
N GLU A 173 4.79 3.06 14.58
CA GLU A 173 3.43 2.94 14.07
C GLU A 173 3.45 2.80 12.55
N VAL A 174 2.62 1.89 12.05
CA VAL A 174 2.38 1.66 10.64
C VAL A 174 0.88 1.82 10.39
N ALA A 175 0.51 2.48 9.31
CA ALA A 175 -0.89 2.65 8.92
C ALA A 175 -1.09 2.28 7.45
N ALA A 176 -2.03 1.37 7.16
CA ALA A 176 -2.55 1.16 5.81
C ALA A 176 -3.73 2.10 5.52
N LEU A 177 -3.69 2.77 4.37
CA LEU A 177 -4.73 3.71 3.91
C LEU A 177 -5.30 3.22 2.58
N LEU A 178 -6.62 3.08 2.51
CA LEU A 178 -7.31 3.02 1.22
C LEU A 178 -7.10 4.36 0.50
N THR A 179 -6.76 4.28 -0.79
CA THR A 179 -6.32 5.47 -1.53
C THR A 179 -7.05 5.59 -2.85
N GLN A 180 -7.71 6.72 -3.06
CA GLN A 180 -8.37 7.04 -4.33
C GLN A 180 -7.42 7.82 -5.24
N VAL A 181 -7.37 7.41 -6.50
CA VAL A 181 -6.56 8.06 -7.53
C VAL A 181 -7.47 8.62 -8.60
N VAL A 182 -7.39 9.94 -8.77
CA VAL A 182 -8.17 10.65 -9.79
C VAL A 182 -7.57 10.34 -11.15
N VAL A 183 -8.43 9.91 -12.08
CA VAL A 183 -8.09 9.64 -13.48
C VAL A 183 -8.98 10.48 -14.40
N ASP A 184 -8.53 10.65 -15.64
CA ASP A 184 -9.30 11.34 -16.67
C ASP A 184 -10.27 10.35 -17.35
N PRO A 185 -11.60 10.52 -17.27
CA PRO A 185 -12.54 9.59 -17.90
C PRO A 185 -12.44 9.61 -19.45
N ALA A 186 -11.78 10.62 -20.03
CA ALA A 186 -11.50 10.69 -21.46
C ALA A 186 -10.08 10.17 -21.82
N ASP A 187 -9.36 9.54 -20.88
CA ASP A 187 -8.04 8.97 -21.16
C ASP A 187 -8.13 7.93 -22.29
N PRO A 188 -7.26 8.00 -23.33
CA PRO A 188 -7.26 7.04 -24.43
C PRO A 188 -7.16 5.57 -24.01
N ALA A 189 -6.59 5.29 -22.83
CA ALA A 189 -6.48 3.94 -22.28
C ALA A 189 -7.85 3.23 -22.12
N PHE A 190 -8.95 3.97 -21.96
CA PHE A 190 -10.30 3.39 -21.91
C PHE A 190 -10.73 2.80 -23.25
N SER A 191 -10.32 3.41 -24.35
CA SER A 191 -10.63 2.92 -25.70
C SER A 191 -9.66 1.83 -26.19
N SER A 192 -8.48 1.71 -25.58
CA SER A 192 -7.44 0.76 -25.95
C SER A 192 -6.81 0.13 -24.70
N PRO A 193 -7.52 -0.80 -24.03
CA PRO A 193 -7.04 -1.44 -22.81
C PRO A 193 -5.82 -2.32 -23.09
N THR A 194 -4.77 -2.15 -22.30
CA THR A 194 -3.49 -2.87 -22.47
C THR A 194 -2.98 -3.51 -21.19
N LYS A 195 -3.52 -3.12 -20.02
CA LYS A 195 -3.02 -3.58 -18.73
C LYS A 195 -3.54 -4.97 -18.45
N GLN A 196 -2.63 -5.94 -18.38
CA GLN A 196 -2.99 -7.33 -18.13
C GLN A 196 -3.30 -7.57 -16.65
N VAL A 197 -4.44 -8.20 -16.36
CA VAL A 197 -4.88 -8.57 -15.00
C VAL A 197 -5.28 -10.05 -14.94
N GLY A 198 -5.12 -10.66 -13.77
CA GLY A 198 -5.50 -12.07 -13.55
C GLY A 198 -4.59 -13.10 -14.20
N PRO A 199 -4.99 -14.38 -14.15
CA PRO A 199 -4.18 -15.49 -14.64
C PRO A 199 -4.15 -15.56 -16.17
N HIS A 200 -3.42 -16.56 -16.66
CA HIS A 200 -3.34 -16.90 -18.06
C HIS A 200 -4.46 -17.88 -18.43
N TYR A 201 -5.01 -17.71 -19.63
CA TYR A 201 -6.09 -18.50 -20.20
C TYR A 201 -5.64 -19.15 -21.51
N SER A 202 -6.26 -20.27 -21.87
CA SER A 202 -6.23 -20.73 -23.25
C SER A 202 -6.94 -19.73 -24.16
N LYS A 203 -6.73 -19.84 -25.47
CA LYS A 203 -7.44 -18.99 -26.44
C LYS A 203 -8.95 -19.19 -26.34
N GLU A 204 -9.39 -20.44 -26.22
CA GLU A 204 -10.79 -20.83 -26.13
C GLU A 204 -11.45 -20.29 -24.85
N GLU A 205 -10.76 -20.37 -23.71
CA GLU A 205 -11.22 -19.80 -22.44
C GLU A 205 -11.35 -18.28 -22.52
N ALA A 206 -10.35 -17.60 -23.11
CA ALA A 206 -10.35 -16.15 -23.26
C ALA A 206 -11.46 -15.66 -24.19
N GLU A 207 -11.69 -16.35 -25.32
CA GLU A 207 -12.79 -16.06 -26.24
C GLU A 207 -14.16 -16.30 -25.60
N ALA A 208 -14.30 -17.34 -24.78
CA ALA A 208 -15.53 -17.59 -24.00
C ALA A 208 -15.81 -16.45 -23.01
N TYR A 209 -14.80 -16.00 -22.26
CA TYR A 209 -14.97 -14.87 -21.34
C TYR A 209 -15.22 -13.55 -22.05
N ALA A 210 -14.61 -13.32 -23.22
CA ALA A 210 -14.91 -12.13 -24.03
C ALA A 210 -16.39 -12.12 -24.47
N ALA A 211 -16.93 -13.28 -24.88
CA ALA A 211 -18.33 -13.41 -25.30
C ALA A 211 -19.33 -13.34 -24.14
N GLU A 212 -19.05 -14.01 -23.02
CA GLU A 212 -19.95 -14.10 -21.87
C GLU A 212 -19.93 -12.82 -21.02
N LYS A 213 -18.74 -12.22 -20.82
CA LYS A 213 -18.50 -11.18 -19.82
C LYS A 213 -18.11 -9.83 -20.41
N GLY A 214 -17.98 -9.74 -21.73
CA GLY A 214 -17.55 -8.51 -22.41
C GLY A 214 -16.10 -8.12 -22.11
N TRP A 215 -15.26 -9.07 -21.68
CA TRP A 215 -13.87 -8.79 -21.36
C TRP A 215 -13.06 -8.48 -22.62
N ALA A 216 -12.22 -7.45 -22.54
CA ALA A 216 -11.11 -7.32 -23.47
C ALA A 216 -10.01 -8.32 -23.07
N VAL A 217 -9.50 -9.06 -24.05
CA VAL A 217 -8.43 -10.05 -23.87
C VAL A 217 -7.32 -9.80 -24.88
N ALA A 218 -6.07 -10.06 -24.48
CA ALA A 218 -4.91 -9.92 -25.36
C ALA A 218 -3.96 -11.11 -25.20
N PRO A 219 -3.18 -11.45 -26.26
CA PRO A 219 -2.12 -12.45 -26.16
C PRO A 219 -1.05 -12.07 -25.13
N ASP A 220 -0.56 -13.08 -24.41
CA ASP A 220 0.60 -13.03 -23.51
C ASP A 220 1.43 -14.30 -23.71
N GLY A 221 2.39 -14.22 -24.65
CA GLY A 221 3.10 -15.41 -25.15
C GLY A 221 2.15 -16.37 -25.87
N ASP A 222 2.18 -17.64 -25.46
CA ASP A 222 1.33 -18.71 -26.00
C ASP A 222 -0.06 -18.76 -25.33
N THR A 223 -0.34 -17.84 -24.41
CA THR A 223 -1.58 -17.77 -23.63
C THR A 223 -2.28 -16.43 -23.83
N PHE A 224 -3.45 -16.25 -23.19
CA PHE A 224 -4.21 -15.01 -23.22
C PHE A 224 -4.44 -14.48 -21.80
N ARG A 225 -4.58 -13.16 -21.65
CA ARG A 225 -4.93 -12.51 -20.39
C ARG A 225 -6.02 -11.47 -20.60
N ARG A 226 -6.84 -11.24 -19.56
CA ARG A 226 -7.76 -10.10 -19.50
C ARG A 226 -6.93 -8.82 -19.53
N VAL A 227 -7.31 -7.88 -20.39
CA VAL A 227 -6.74 -6.52 -20.40
C VAL A 227 -7.79 -5.51 -19.96
N VAL A 228 -7.35 -4.51 -19.21
CA VAL A 228 -8.18 -3.43 -18.69
C VAL A 228 -7.55 -2.08 -19.01
N ALA A 229 -8.34 -1.03 -18.87
CA ALA A 229 -7.86 0.33 -19.00
C ALA A 229 -6.83 0.63 -17.90
N SER A 230 -5.76 1.34 -18.26
CA SER A 230 -4.74 1.83 -17.32
C SER A 230 -4.45 3.30 -17.60
N PRO A 231 -5.39 4.20 -17.24
CA PRO A 231 -5.24 5.63 -17.44
C PRO A 231 -4.11 6.20 -16.59
N LEU A 232 -3.58 7.36 -16.98
CA LEU A 232 -2.56 8.04 -16.19
C LEU A 232 -3.16 8.65 -14.92
N PRO A 233 -2.48 8.50 -13.76
CA PRO A 233 -2.95 9.12 -12.53
C PRO A 233 -2.80 10.64 -12.59
N ARG A 234 -3.85 11.38 -12.24
CA ARG A 234 -3.89 12.85 -12.24
C ARG A 234 -3.71 13.44 -10.84
N ASP A 235 -4.35 12.83 -9.85
CA ASP A 235 -4.24 13.25 -8.45
C ASP A 235 -4.40 12.07 -7.49
N ILE A 236 -3.94 12.25 -6.25
CA ILE A 236 -4.10 11.28 -5.17
C ILE A 236 -4.87 11.98 -4.05
N VAL A 237 -6.09 11.53 -3.79
CA VAL A 237 -7.03 12.22 -2.89
C VAL A 237 -6.48 12.27 -1.47
N GLU A 238 -5.91 11.16 -0.98
CA GLU A 238 -5.39 11.04 0.38
C GLU A 238 -3.94 11.50 0.55
N ALA A 239 -3.31 12.11 -0.47
CA ALA A 239 -1.91 12.55 -0.40
C ALA A 239 -1.61 13.46 0.81
N ARG A 240 -2.54 14.34 1.18
CA ARG A 240 -2.41 15.19 2.37
C ARG A 240 -2.42 14.37 3.67
N ALA A 241 -3.27 13.34 3.76
CA ALA A 241 -3.31 12.47 4.93
C ALA A 241 -2.01 11.68 5.06
N VAL A 242 -1.51 11.13 3.95
CA VAL A 242 -0.19 10.47 3.88
C VAL A 242 0.92 11.40 4.38
N GLN A 243 0.94 12.66 3.92
CA GLN A 243 1.93 13.64 4.35
C GLN A 243 1.88 13.90 5.87
N VAL A 244 0.69 14.07 6.45
CA VAL A 244 0.51 14.29 7.89
C VAL A 244 1.01 13.10 8.71
N LEU A 245 0.70 11.88 8.28
CA LEU A 245 1.13 10.66 8.97
C LEU A 245 2.66 10.48 8.90
N LEU A 246 3.26 10.71 7.73
CA LEU A 246 4.72 10.67 7.58
C LEU A 246 5.43 11.74 8.44
N GLN A 247 4.84 12.92 8.59
CA GLN A 247 5.36 13.98 9.48
C GLN A 247 5.24 13.59 10.96
N ALA A 248 4.23 12.80 11.32
CA ALA A 248 4.08 12.24 12.66
C ALA A 248 5.01 11.05 12.94
N GLY A 249 5.86 10.65 11.98
CA GLY A 249 6.77 9.52 12.12
C GLY A 249 6.12 8.15 11.88
N ILE A 250 4.89 8.13 11.37
CA ILE A 250 4.15 6.92 11.03
C ILE A 250 4.58 6.46 9.64
N LEU A 251 4.94 5.18 9.51
CA LEU A 251 5.17 4.57 8.20
C LEU A 251 3.82 4.31 7.53
N VAL A 252 3.67 4.73 6.29
CA VAL A 252 2.38 4.67 5.59
C VAL A 252 2.43 3.63 4.46
N VAL A 253 1.47 2.71 4.44
CA VAL A 253 1.16 1.84 3.30
C VAL A 253 -0.07 2.42 2.59
N CYS A 254 0.02 2.72 1.28
CA CYS A 254 -1.07 3.35 0.53
C CYS A 254 -0.93 3.10 -0.98
N CYS A 255 -1.86 3.62 -1.78
CA CYS A 255 -1.90 3.42 -3.25
C CYS A 255 -1.75 1.95 -3.64
N GLY A 256 -2.38 1.05 -2.88
CA GLY A 256 -2.33 -0.38 -3.17
C GLY A 256 -2.94 -0.66 -4.54
N GLY A 257 -2.23 -1.41 -5.37
CA GLY A 257 -2.63 -1.66 -6.76
C GLY A 257 -2.44 -0.49 -7.71
N GLY A 258 -1.89 0.63 -7.26
CA GLY A 258 -1.94 1.92 -7.96
C GLY A 258 -3.04 2.84 -7.45
N GLY A 259 -3.84 2.39 -6.46
CA GLY A 259 -4.96 3.11 -5.86
C GLY A 259 -6.26 2.95 -6.64
N ILE A 260 -7.37 3.17 -5.94
CA ILE A 260 -8.75 3.00 -6.42
C ILE A 260 -9.08 4.09 -7.45
N PRO A 261 -9.28 3.76 -8.74
CA PRO A 261 -9.54 4.76 -9.76
C PRO A 261 -10.89 5.44 -9.57
N VAL A 262 -10.87 6.77 -9.54
CA VAL A 262 -12.06 7.62 -9.49
C VAL A 262 -11.98 8.73 -10.53
N ALA A 263 -13.12 9.17 -11.05
CA ALA A 263 -13.23 10.39 -11.85
C ALA A 263 -14.03 11.44 -11.05
N VAL A 264 -13.95 12.69 -11.50
CA VAL A 264 -14.69 13.82 -10.93
C VAL A 264 -15.69 14.29 -11.97
N ASP A 265 -16.98 14.31 -11.61
CA ASP A 265 -18.00 14.91 -12.45
C ASP A 265 -17.77 16.42 -12.56
N ALA A 266 -17.69 16.94 -13.79
CA ALA A 266 -17.33 18.33 -14.01
C ALA A 266 -18.44 19.33 -13.60
N ALA A 267 -19.70 18.89 -13.54
CA ALA A 267 -20.83 19.74 -13.20
C ALA A 267 -21.10 19.77 -11.70
N SER A 268 -21.08 18.62 -11.02
CA SER A 268 -21.37 18.50 -9.59
C SER A 268 -20.11 18.56 -8.72
N GLY A 269 -18.94 18.23 -9.25
CA GLY A 269 -17.70 18.05 -8.49
C GLY A 269 -17.67 16.75 -7.67
N GLU A 270 -18.66 15.88 -7.82
CA GLU A 270 -18.73 14.60 -7.11
C GLU A 270 -17.73 13.60 -7.70
N ARG A 271 -17.14 12.79 -6.83
CA ARG A 271 -16.27 11.68 -7.22
C ARG A 271 -17.10 10.42 -7.44
N TYR A 272 -16.77 9.66 -8.49
CA TYR A 272 -17.35 8.35 -8.76
C TYR A 272 -16.27 7.37 -9.20
N GLY A 273 -16.45 6.09 -8.85
CA GLY A 273 -15.52 5.02 -9.23
C GLY A 273 -15.54 4.74 -10.73
N VAL A 274 -14.37 4.38 -11.28
CA VAL A 274 -14.20 4.06 -12.70
C VAL A 274 -13.47 2.73 -12.84
N GLU A 275 -13.99 1.84 -13.68
CA GLU A 275 -13.39 0.53 -13.91
C GLU A 275 -12.08 0.64 -14.71
N ALA A 276 -10.96 0.65 -13.99
CA ALA A 276 -9.61 0.68 -14.53
C ALA A 276 -8.64 0.09 -13.51
N VAL A 277 -7.37 -0.09 -13.90
CA VAL A 277 -6.26 -0.35 -12.97
C VAL A 277 -5.17 0.64 -13.28
N VAL A 278 -4.88 1.54 -12.34
CA VAL A 278 -3.80 2.51 -12.48
C VAL A 278 -2.45 1.80 -12.39
N ASP A 279 -1.49 2.19 -13.22
CA ASP A 279 -0.15 1.63 -13.07
C ASP A 279 0.47 2.06 -11.74
N LYS A 280 0.85 1.09 -10.91
CA LYS A 280 1.40 1.37 -9.59
C LYS A 280 2.66 2.23 -9.63
N ASP A 281 3.55 2.04 -10.60
CA ASP A 281 4.82 2.76 -10.60
C ASP A 281 4.54 4.25 -10.93
N GLU A 282 3.55 4.50 -11.79
CA GLU A 282 3.03 5.84 -12.07
C GLU A 282 2.35 6.48 -10.86
N ALA A 283 1.52 5.72 -10.14
CA ALA A 283 0.90 6.18 -8.91
C ALA A 283 1.95 6.50 -7.83
N SER A 284 2.97 5.63 -7.67
CA SER A 284 4.10 5.85 -6.76
C SER A 284 4.92 7.10 -7.14
N ALA A 285 5.15 7.32 -8.43
CA ALA A 285 5.82 8.53 -8.91
C ALA A 285 5.00 9.80 -8.61
N LEU A 286 3.70 9.78 -8.89
CA LEU A 286 2.80 10.89 -8.55
C LEU A 286 2.77 11.15 -7.03
N LEU A 287 2.72 10.10 -6.21
CA LEU A 287 2.79 10.20 -4.77
C LEU A 287 4.12 10.82 -4.32
N GLY A 288 5.24 10.36 -4.89
CA GLY A 288 6.56 10.94 -4.65
C GLY A 288 6.59 12.43 -4.97
N CYS A 289 5.98 12.85 -6.08
CA CYS A 289 5.86 14.27 -6.43
C CYS A 289 5.02 15.06 -5.41
N LYS A 290 3.87 14.52 -5.00
CA LYS A 290 2.96 15.15 -4.01
C LYS A 290 3.62 15.30 -2.64
N LEU A 291 4.41 14.32 -2.25
CA LEU A 291 5.15 14.30 -0.98
C LEU A 291 6.47 15.08 -1.03
N LYS A 292 6.91 15.51 -2.23
CA LYS A 292 8.26 16.06 -2.47
C LYS A 292 9.34 15.10 -1.95
N ALA A 293 9.19 13.82 -2.27
CA ALA A 293 10.10 12.80 -1.79
C ALA A 293 11.51 13.00 -2.35
N ASP A 294 12.52 12.66 -1.54
CA ASP A 294 13.93 12.67 -1.95
C ASP A 294 14.22 11.48 -2.88
N TRP A 295 13.53 10.37 -2.63
CA TRP A 295 13.70 9.12 -3.37
C TRP A 295 12.39 8.48 -3.81
N LEU A 296 12.39 7.97 -5.04
CA LEU A 296 11.44 6.96 -5.53
C LEU A 296 12.20 5.65 -5.75
N LEU A 297 11.87 4.61 -4.99
CA LEU A 297 12.50 3.30 -5.08
C LEU A 297 11.53 2.27 -5.68
N LEU A 298 11.77 1.87 -6.93
CA LEU A 298 10.97 0.90 -7.67
C LEU A 298 11.59 -0.50 -7.53
N LEU A 299 11.04 -1.32 -6.63
CA LEU A 299 11.56 -2.66 -6.35
C LEU A 299 10.93 -3.71 -7.26
N THR A 300 11.77 -4.51 -7.92
CA THR A 300 11.36 -5.54 -8.90
C THR A 300 12.20 -6.81 -8.74
N ASP A 301 11.99 -7.81 -9.61
CA ASP A 301 12.82 -9.02 -9.71
C ASP A 301 14.17 -8.81 -10.42
N ALA A 302 14.28 -7.81 -11.28
CA ALA A 302 15.54 -7.44 -11.91
C ALA A 302 16.50 -6.74 -10.93
N GLU A 303 17.78 -7.09 -11.01
CA GLU A 303 18.85 -6.50 -10.19
C GLU A 303 19.09 -5.03 -10.53
N ALA A 304 18.91 -4.66 -11.80
CA ALA A 304 19.14 -3.34 -12.36
C ALA A 304 18.32 -3.16 -13.65
N ILE A 305 18.39 -1.96 -14.25
CA ILE A 305 17.91 -1.72 -15.61
C ILE A 305 18.98 -2.22 -16.58
N TYR A 306 18.60 -3.13 -17.47
CA TYR A 306 19.49 -3.65 -18.51
C TYR A 306 19.32 -2.88 -19.81
N ASP A 307 20.39 -2.77 -20.58
CA ASP A 307 20.34 -2.19 -21.91
C ASP A 307 19.46 -3.06 -22.82
N PRO A 308 18.40 -2.52 -23.44
CA PRO A 308 17.61 -3.29 -24.39
C PRO A 308 18.40 -3.65 -25.65
N ALA A 309 19.49 -2.94 -25.96
CA ALA A 309 20.39 -3.33 -27.03
C ALA A 309 21.14 -4.62 -26.65
N GLY A 310 20.74 -5.74 -27.27
CA GLY A 310 21.32 -7.07 -27.01
C GLY A 310 20.49 -7.95 -26.08
N TRP A 311 19.37 -7.44 -25.52
CA TRP A 311 18.47 -8.26 -24.71
C TRP A 311 17.66 -9.25 -25.57
N PRO A 312 17.46 -10.51 -25.15
CA PRO A 312 17.85 -11.12 -23.87
C PRO A 312 19.23 -11.80 -23.84
N GLN A 313 20.00 -11.78 -24.94
CA GLN A 313 21.26 -12.51 -25.08
C GLN A 313 22.41 -11.89 -24.28
N GLU A 314 22.41 -10.57 -24.12
CA GLU A 314 23.41 -9.82 -23.37
C GLU A 314 22.73 -9.08 -22.20
N ARG A 315 22.93 -9.58 -20.98
CA ARG A 315 22.41 -8.96 -19.75
C ARG A 315 23.36 -7.88 -19.25
N ARG A 316 23.54 -6.82 -20.04
CA ARG A 316 24.41 -5.69 -19.68
C ARG A 316 23.64 -4.64 -18.88
N PRO A 317 23.95 -4.39 -17.60
CA PRO A 317 23.29 -3.34 -16.83
C PRO A 317 23.68 -1.96 -17.37
N ILE A 318 22.73 -1.02 -17.36
CA ILE A 318 22.99 0.39 -17.65
C ILE A 318 23.83 0.97 -16.51
N ALA A 319 24.82 1.79 -16.86
CA ALA A 319 25.69 2.47 -15.89
C ALA A 319 24.86 3.32 -14.92
N SER A 320 25.25 3.34 -13.65
CA SER A 320 24.55 4.04 -12.57
C SER A 320 25.47 5.10 -11.96
N PRO A 321 25.03 6.35 -11.76
CA PRO A 321 23.71 6.89 -12.13
C PRO A 321 23.57 7.12 -13.64
N VAL A 322 22.33 7.16 -14.14
CA VAL A 322 21.97 7.46 -15.54
C VAL A 322 20.98 8.62 -15.62
N ARG A 323 21.10 9.48 -16.64
CA ARG A 323 20.15 10.58 -16.86
C ARG A 323 18.91 10.10 -17.60
N CYS A 324 17.77 10.75 -17.35
CA CYS A 324 16.54 10.46 -18.09
C CYS A 324 16.68 10.59 -19.61
N SER A 325 17.43 11.59 -20.08
CA SER A 325 17.71 11.77 -21.51
C SER A 325 18.46 10.59 -22.14
N GLU A 326 19.23 9.83 -21.35
CA GLU A 326 19.98 8.66 -21.82
C GLU A 326 19.13 7.38 -21.86
N LEU A 327 17.99 7.37 -21.14
CA LEU A 327 17.01 6.29 -21.14
C LEU A 327 15.89 6.53 -22.17
N GLN A 328 15.55 7.80 -22.40
CA GLN A 328 14.56 8.21 -23.39
C GLN A 328 15.00 7.79 -24.80
N GLY A 329 14.10 7.14 -25.55
CA GLY A 329 14.37 6.63 -26.90
C GLY A 329 14.86 5.18 -26.95
N ARG A 330 15.11 4.54 -25.80
CA ARG A 330 15.39 3.10 -25.76
C ARG A 330 14.10 2.27 -25.76
N SER A 331 14.10 1.15 -26.48
CA SER A 331 12.95 0.25 -26.63
C SER A 331 12.80 -0.74 -25.47
N PHE A 332 12.49 -0.24 -24.27
CA PHE A 332 12.18 -1.11 -23.13
C PHE A 332 10.88 -1.88 -23.32
N ALA A 333 10.76 -3.05 -22.67
CA ALA A 333 9.55 -3.87 -22.71
C ALA A 333 8.34 -3.12 -22.09
N SER A 334 7.26 -3.00 -22.86
CA SER A 334 6.07 -2.20 -22.54
C SER A 334 5.28 -2.70 -21.32
N GLY A 335 5.32 -4.00 -21.03
CA GLY A 335 4.63 -4.60 -19.89
C GLY A 335 5.41 -4.62 -18.57
N SER A 336 6.67 -4.14 -18.55
CA SER A 336 7.52 -4.27 -17.36
C SER A 336 8.44 -3.07 -17.12
N MET A 337 9.49 -2.91 -17.91
CA MET A 337 10.53 -1.91 -17.64
C MET A 337 10.19 -0.53 -18.20
N ALA A 338 9.45 -0.44 -19.32
CA ALA A 338 9.10 0.84 -19.90
C ALA A 338 8.26 1.73 -18.96
N PRO A 339 7.20 1.21 -18.30
CA PRO A 339 6.44 2.00 -17.32
C PRO A 339 7.31 2.45 -16.13
N LYS A 340 8.22 1.61 -15.64
CA LYS A 340 9.15 1.95 -14.55
C LYS A 340 10.07 3.11 -14.91
N VAL A 341 10.67 3.06 -16.09
CA VAL A 341 11.53 4.13 -16.60
C VAL A 341 10.73 5.42 -16.79
N ALA A 342 9.51 5.33 -17.34
CA ALA A 342 8.64 6.48 -17.54
C ALA A 342 8.25 7.15 -16.21
N ALA A 343 7.80 6.37 -15.23
CA ALA A 343 7.46 6.82 -13.88
C ALA A 343 8.66 7.45 -13.16
N ALA A 344 9.81 6.75 -13.17
CA ALA A 344 11.06 7.25 -12.60
C ALA A 344 11.46 8.59 -13.21
N CYS A 345 11.36 8.72 -14.54
CA CYS A 345 11.70 9.97 -15.21
C CYS A 345 10.73 11.11 -14.91
N ARG A 346 9.43 10.83 -14.86
CA ARG A 346 8.46 11.85 -14.41
C ARG A 346 8.78 12.34 -13.00
N PHE A 347 9.08 11.43 -12.08
CA PHE A 347 9.44 11.78 -10.71
C PHE A 347 10.69 12.68 -10.66
N VAL A 348 11.83 12.24 -11.21
CA VAL A 348 13.08 13.01 -11.07
C VAL A 348 13.01 14.36 -11.77
N THR A 349 12.32 14.46 -12.91
CA THR A 349 12.12 15.73 -13.61
C THR A 349 11.22 16.68 -12.81
N ALA A 350 10.21 16.17 -12.11
CA ALA A 350 9.28 16.99 -11.34
C ALA A 350 9.83 17.42 -9.97
N THR A 351 10.63 16.58 -9.31
CA THR A 351 11.08 16.81 -7.92
C THR A 351 12.53 17.24 -7.80
N GLY A 352 13.38 16.91 -8.78
CA GLY A 352 14.84 16.99 -8.64
C GLY A 352 15.43 15.92 -7.70
N GLY A 353 14.59 15.03 -7.16
CA GLY A 353 15.00 13.87 -6.37
C GLY A 353 15.64 12.78 -7.24
N LYS A 354 15.90 11.62 -6.63
CA LYS A 354 16.50 10.47 -7.30
C LYS A 354 15.50 9.32 -7.39
N ALA A 355 15.40 8.68 -8.55
CA ALA A 355 14.68 7.43 -8.68
C ALA A 355 15.67 6.28 -8.73
N ALA A 356 15.31 5.11 -8.23
CA ALA A 356 16.15 3.93 -8.36
C ALA A 356 15.33 2.67 -8.63
N VAL A 357 15.91 1.75 -9.41
CA VAL A 357 15.29 0.47 -9.78
C VAL A 357 16.25 -0.66 -9.41
N GLY A 358 15.73 -1.72 -8.79
CA GLY A 358 16.52 -2.91 -8.50
C GLY A 358 15.77 -3.94 -7.65
N ASN A 359 16.52 -4.90 -7.09
CA ASN A 359 15.96 -5.98 -6.30
C ASN A 359 15.54 -5.53 -4.89
N MET A 360 14.45 -6.09 -4.38
CA MET A 360 13.97 -5.86 -3.02
C MET A 360 14.99 -6.19 -1.93
N SER A 361 15.79 -7.24 -2.08
CA SER A 361 16.82 -7.62 -1.10
C SER A 361 17.92 -6.57 -0.96
N ASP A 362 18.10 -5.73 -1.98
CA ASP A 362 19.16 -4.73 -2.06
C ASP A 362 18.65 -3.31 -1.78
N ALA A 363 17.43 -3.14 -1.26
CA ALA A 363 16.78 -1.83 -1.10
C ALA A 363 17.70 -0.75 -0.50
N LEU A 364 18.37 -1.05 0.63
CA LEU A 364 19.30 -0.10 1.25
C LEU A 364 20.60 0.08 0.44
N ALA A 365 21.12 -1.00 -0.16
CA ALA A 365 22.31 -0.93 -1.01
C ALA A 365 22.08 -0.07 -2.26
N ILE A 366 20.87 -0.11 -2.83
CA ILE A 366 20.44 0.73 -3.95
C ILE A 366 20.48 2.21 -3.56
N LEU A 367 19.87 2.59 -2.44
CA LEU A 367 19.89 3.99 -1.97
C LEU A 367 21.30 4.49 -1.61
N GLN A 368 22.23 3.58 -1.31
CA GLN A 368 23.64 3.87 -1.08
C GLN A 368 24.49 3.86 -2.35
N GLY A 369 23.91 3.62 -3.53
CA GLY A 369 24.62 3.58 -4.81
C GLY A 369 25.52 2.34 -5.00
N ARG A 370 25.27 1.27 -4.23
CA ARG A 370 26.06 0.01 -4.28
C ARG A 370 25.38 -1.10 -5.07
N ALA A 371 24.13 -0.91 -5.52
CA ALA A 371 23.35 -1.86 -6.30
C ALA A 371 22.31 -1.11 -7.15
N GLY A 372 21.68 -1.82 -8.10
CA GLY A 372 20.62 -1.28 -8.95
C GLY A 372 21.05 -0.14 -9.87
N THR A 373 20.04 0.49 -10.48
CA THR A 373 20.22 1.65 -11.36
C THR A 373 19.59 2.86 -10.72
N THR A 374 20.40 3.90 -10.46
CA THR A 374 19.92 5.22 -10.02
C THR A 374 19.68 6.10 -11.25
N ILE A 375 18.51 6.71 -11.33
CA ILE A 375 18.08 7.63 -12.37
C ILE A 375 18.06 9.06 -11.80
N VAL A 376 18.55 10.01 -12.59
CA VAL A 376 18.58 11.45 -12.27
C VAL A 376 18.01 12.29 -13.42
N ALA A 377 17.54 13.50 -13.14
CA ALA A 377 16.93 14.37 -14.15
C ALA A 377 17.91 14.84 -15.24
N GLY A 378 19.10 15.31 -14.82
CA GLY A 378 20.14 15.91 -15.67
C GLY A 378 20.97 16.91 -14.87
#